data_AF-A0A8B7ITQ3-F1
#
_entry.id   AF-A0A8B7ITQ3-F1
#
_cell.length_a   1.000
_cell.length_b   1.000
_cell.length_c   1.000
_cell.angle_alpha   90.00
_cell.angle_beta   90.00
_cell.angle_gamma   90.00
#
_symmetry.space_group_name_H-M   'P 1'
#
loop_
_entity.id
_entity.type
_entity.pdbx_description
1 polymer ?
#
loop_
_entity_poly.entity_id
_entity_poly.type
_entity_poly.pdbx_seq_one_letter_code
_entity_poly.pdbx_strand_id
1 'polypeptide(L)'
;MQKPDQTILGIQCELQKQLRNFISLDQLPMTPRYSDGKCYEGVKQARFAAIPSVFGKGIKFAIKDGIVTADIIGVANEDSRRIAAILNNAHYLENLHFTIEGRDTHYFIKLGSLEEDLTLIGNTGGRRILENGVNVTVSQMTSVINGRTRRFADIQLQHGALCFNVRYGTTIEEEKNHVLEIARQRAVAQAWTKEQRRLQEGEEGIRAWTDGEKQQLLSTGRVQGYDGYFVLSVEQYLELSDSANNIHFMRQSEIGRR
;
A
#
# COMPACT_ATOMS: atom_id res chain seq x y z
N MET A 1 15.71 24.33 -18.13
CA MET A 1 14.38 24.94 -18.34
C MET A 1 13.50 24.54 -17.18
N GLN A 2 13.09 25.52 -16.37
CA GLN A 2 12.42 25.36 -15.09
C GLN A 2 10.91 25.41 -15.32
N LYS A 3 10.16 24.39 -14.86
CA LYS A 3 8.68 24.36 -14.96
C LYS A 3 8.09 25.54 -14.16
N PRO A 4 7.29 26.44 -14.75
CA PRO A 4 6.63 27.50 -14.01
C PRO A 4 5.13 27.26 -14.00
N ASP A 5 4.62 26.34 -13.16
CA ASP A 5 3.17 26.16 -13.03
C ASP A 5 2.75 25.58 -11.68
N GLN A 6 3.21 26.23 -10.60
CA GLN A 6 2.59 26.03 -9.30
C GLN A 6 2.23 27.39 -8.71
N THR A 7 1.03 27.85 -9.05
CA THR A 7 0.38 28.98 -8.41
C THR A 7 -0.20 28.53 -7.07
N ILE A 8 0.59 28.69 -6.01
CA ILE A 8 0.23 28.25 -4.65
C ILE A 8 -0.52 29.36 -3.91
N LEU A 9 -0.26 30.64 -4.24
CA LEU A 9 -0.93 31.79 -3.64
C LEU A 9 -1.87 32.50 -4.62
N GLY A 10 -2.97 33.04 -4.10
CA GLY A 10 -3.95 33.80 -4.88
C GLY A 10 -3.35 34.98 -5.65
N ILE A 11 -2.33 35.64 -5.09
CA ILE A 11 -1.61 36.75 -5.75
C ILE A 11 -0.83 36.25 -6.97
N GLN A 12 -0.22 35.07 -6.90
CA GLN A 12 0.46 34.47 -8.04
C GLN A 12 -0.55 34.08 -9.12
N CYS A 13 -1.75 33.61 -8.73
CA CYS A 13 -2.83 33.30 -9.65
C CYS A 13 -3.31 34.57 -10.39
N GLU A 14 -3.50 35.67 -9.66
CA GLU A 14 -3.89 36.94 -10.26
C GLU A 14 -2.79 37.50 -11.17
N LEU A 15 -1.52 37.43 -10.76
CA LEU A 15 -0.38 37.81 -11.61
C LEU A 15 -0.33 36.97 -12.91
N GLN A 16 -0.47 35.65 -12.80
CA GLN A 16 -0.51 34.77 -13.98
C GLN A 16 -1.71 35.09 -14.89
N LYS A 17 -2.85 35.47 -14.31
CA LYS A 17 -4.05 35.88 -15.08
C LYS A 17 -3.80 37.19 -15.81
N GLN A 18 -3.25 38.21 -15.13
CA GLN A 18 -2.92 39.50 -15.73
C GLN A 18 -1.86 39.34 -16.85
N LEU A 19 -0.81 38.54 -16.62
CA LEU A 19 0.21 38.24 -17.63
C LEU A 19 -0.36 37.50 -18.84
N ARG A 20 -1.22 36.50 -18.64
CA ARG A 20 -1.89 35.78 -19.73
C ARG A 20 -2.73 36.72 -20.59
N ASN A 21 -3.48 37.62 -19.97
CA ASN A 21 -4.30 38.61 -20.68
C ASN A 21 -3.44 39.67 -21.40
N PHE A 22 -2.27 40.01 -20.85
CA PHE A 22 -1.37 40.99 -21.47
C PHE A 22 -0.66 40.44 -22.72
N ILE A 23 -0.37 39.13 -22.74
CA ILE A 23 0.36 38.46 -23.82
C ILE A 23 -0.59 37.92 -24.91
N SER A 24 -1.89 37.77 -24.63
CA SER A 24 -2.87 37.37 -25.64
C SER A 24 -3.12 38.52 -26.64
N LEU A 25 -2.60 38.37 -27.85
CA LEU A 25 -2.75 39.32 -28.96
C LEU A 25 -4.03 39.09 -29.80
N ASP A 26 -4.76 38.00 -29.55
CA ASP A 26 -6.01 37.69 -30.26
C ASP A 26 -7.18 38.50 -29.67
N GLN A 27 -7.74 39.44 -30.44
CA GLN A 27 -8.87 40.26 -30.00
C GLN A 27 -10.19 39.48 -29.83
N LEU A 28 -10.23 38.22 -30.27
CA LEU A 28 -11.35 37.30 -30.06
C LEU A 28 -10.81 35.87 -29.90
N PRO A 29 -11.16 35.14 -28.82
CA PRO A 29 -10.78 33.74 -28.70
C PRO A 29 -11.52 32.92 -29.77
N MET A 30 -10.81 32.53 -30.82
CA MET A 30 -11.30 31.56 -31.79
C MET A 30 -11.37 30.21 -31.07
N THR A 31 -12.54 29.85 -30.54
CA THR A 31 -12.76 28.53 -29.93
C THR A 31 -12.35 27.45 -30.93
N PRO A 32 -11.29 26.66 -30.66
CA PRO A 32 -10.92 25.55 -31.51
C PRO A 32 -12.08 24.55 -31.52
N ARG A 33 -12.25 23.88 -32.66
CA ARG A 33 -13.39 23.04 -32.96
C ARG A 33 -13.69 22.02 -31.85
N TYR A 34 -14.99 21.95 -31.56
CA TYR A 34 -15.73 20.92 -30.84
C TYR A 34 -15.03 19.55 -30.86
N SER A 35 -14.31 19.22 -29.80
CA SER A 35 -14.25 17.84 -29.33
C SER A 35 -15.50 17.66 -28.49
N ASP A 36 -16.43 16.84 -28.97
CA ASP A 36 -17.66 16.52 -28.27
C ASP A 36 -17.29 15.76 -26.98
N GLY A 37 -17.21 16.52 -25.89
CA GLY A 37 -16.66 16.05 -24.62
C GLY A 37 -16.12 17.22 -23.82
N LYS A 38 -17.02 17.93 -23.12
CA LYS A 38 -16.64 18.87 -22.06
C LYS A 38 -15.99 18.08 -20.91
N CYS A 39 -14.73 17.75 -21.11
CA CYS A 39 -13.85 17.26 -20.07
C CYS A 39 -13.23 18.49 -19.42
N TYR A 40 -13.62 18.77 -18.19
CA TYR A 40 -13.15 19.92 -17.41
C TYR A 40 -11.62 19.90 -17.30
N GLU A 41 -10.92 20.67 -18.14
CA GLU A 41 -9.49 20.95 -18.01
C GLU A 41 -9.24 21.61 -16.65
N GLY A 42 -8.66 20.85 -15.72
CA GLY A 42 -8.29 21.34 -14.39
C GLY A 42 -8.58 20.38 -13.25
N VAL A 43 -9.50 19.42 -13.44
CA VAL A 43 -9.62 18.29 -12.52
C VAL A 43 -8.70 17.19 -13.06
N LYS A 44 -7.86 16.59 -12.21
CA LYS A 44 -7.14 15.34 -12.55
C LYS A 44 -8.18 14.33 -12.98
N GLN A 45 -8.42 14.25 -14.29
CA GLN A 45 -9.54 13.47 -14.79
C GLN A 45 -9.21 12.01 -14.56
N ALA A 46 -10.07 11.31 -13.83
CA ALA A 46 -9.93 9.87 -13.66
C ALA A 46 -9.93 9.26 -15.06
N ARG A 47 -8.83 8.59 -15.42
CA ARG A 47 -8.67 7.96 -16.75
C ARG A 47 -9.64 6.81 -16.97
N PHE A 48 -10.28 6.33 -15.91
CA PHE A 48 -11.20 5.20 -15.88
C PHE A 48 -12.40 5.51 -15.00
N ALA A 49 -13.47 4.73 -15.16
CA ALA A 49 -14.64 4.80 -14.29
C ALA A 49 -14.25 4.59 -12.82
N ALA A 50 -14.80 5.41 -11.93
CA ALA A 50 -14.56 5.27 -10.50
C ALA A 50 -15.28 4.03 -9.97
N ILE A 51 -14.53 3.12 -9.35
CA ILE A 51 -15.05 2.00 -8.57
C ILE A 51 -15.65 2.60 -7.27
N PRO A 52 -16.74 2.03 -6.70
CA PRO A 52 -17.24 2.50 -5.43
C PRO A 52 -16.14 2.51 -4.37
N SER A 53 -16.12 3.55 -3.54
CA SER A 53 -15.11 3.69 -2.49
C SER A 53 -15.45 2.81 -1.28
N VAL A 54 -14.43 2.33 -0.56
CA VAL A 54 -14.58 1.71 0.76
C VAL A 54 -15.31 2.65 1.72
N PHE A 55 -15.02 3.95 1.60
CA PHE A 55 -15.74 5.01 2.29
C PHE A 55 -16.96 5.41 1.46
N GLY A 56 -18.15 5.12 1.97
CA GLY A 56 -19.38 5.61 1.36
C GLY A 56 -19.50 7.13 1.43
N LYS A 57 -20.59 7.65 0.84
CA LYS A 57 -20.93 9.08 0.89
C LYS A 57 -21.05 9.55 2.35
N GLY A 58 -20.63 10.79 2.61
CA GLY A 58 -20.80 11.42 3.93
C GLY A 58 -19.75 11.04 4.98
N ILE A 59 -18.67 10.34 4.61
CA ILE A 59 -17.52 10.08 5.48
C ILE A 59 -16.37 11.02 5.12
N LYS A 60 -15.85 11.74 6.12
CA LYS A 60 -14.62 12.52 6.03
C LYS A 60 -13.48 11.64 6.53
N PHE A 61 -12.53 11.32 5.66
CA PHE A 61 -11.34 10.56 6.00
C PHE A 61 -10.11 11.46 5.85
N ALA A 62 -9.29 11.55 6.88
CA ALA A 62 -8.05 12.30 6.88
C ALA A 62 -6.96 11.54 7.63
N ILE A 63 -5.72 11.69 7.19
CA ILE A 63 -4.53 11.18 7.88
C ILE A 63 -3.67 12.40 8.19
N LYS A 64 -3.35 12.59 9.47
CA LYS A 64 -2.49 13.68 9.93
C LYS A 64 -1.51 13.11 10.95
N ASP A 65 -0.23 13.31 10.70
CA ASP A 65 0.86 12.82 11.57
C ASP A 65 0.73 11.29 11.84
N GLY A 66 0.43 10.53 10.79
CA GLY A 66 0.15 9.09 10.89
C GLY A 66 -1.17 8.70 11.58
N ILE A 67 -1.95 9.64 12.12
CA ILE A 67 -3.22 9.34 12.80
C ILE A 67 -4.40 9.52 11.84
N VAL A 68 -5.27 8.52 11.78
CA VAL A 68 -6.48 8.52 10.98
C VAL A 68 -7.62 9.19 11.75
N THR A 69 -8.31 10.12 11.11
CA THR A 69 -9.58 10.70 11.57
C THR A 69 -10.66 10.37 10.54
N ALA A 70 -11.68 9.64 10.99
CA ALA A 70 -12.79 9.20 10.15
C ALA A 70 -14.13 9.67 10.75
N ASP A 71 -14.59 10.85 10.36
CA ASP A 71 -15.81 11.46 10.89
C ASP A 71 -16.99 11.34 9.92
N ILE A 72 -18.19 11.30 10.47
CA ILE A 72 -19.44 11.33 9.70
C ILE A 72 -19.89 12.78 9.56
N ILE A 73 -19.89 13.29 8.32
CA ILE A 73 -20.24 14.69 8.01
C ILE A 73 -21.60 14.84 7.32
N GLY A 74 -22.29 13.74 7.02
CA GLY A 74 -23.59 13.77 6.36
C GLY A 74 -24.33 12.44 6.43
N VAL A 75 -25.23 12.21 5.47
CA VAL A 75 -25.99 10.95 5.37
C VAL A 75 -25.05 9.83 4.88
N ALA A 76 -24.46 9.11 5.83
CA ALA A 76 -23.71 7.90 5.58
C ALA A 76 -24.59 6.66 5.71
N ASN A 77 -24.22 5.58 5.01
CA ASN A 77 -24.82 4.26 5.22
C ASN A 77 -24.30 3.65 6.53
N GLU A 78 -25.03 2.69 7.11
CA GLU A 78 -24.61 2.02 8.34
C GLU A 78 -23.25 1.33 8.18
N ASP A 79 -23.02 0.65 7.06
CA ASP A 79 -21.73 0.02 6.74
C ASP A 79 -20.58 1.03 6.66
N SER A 80 -20.83 2.20 6.09
CA SER A 80 -19.82 3.26 6.03
C SER A 80 -19.53 3.85 7.40
N ARG A 81 -20.54 3.92 8.29
CA ARG A 81 -20.34 4.30 9.70
C ARG A 81 -19.49 3.26 10.45
N ARG A 82 -19.74 1.97 10.23
CA ARG A 82 -18.95 0.87 10.82
C ARG A 82 -17.49 0.94 10.37
N ILE A 83 -17.24 1.07 9.07
CA ILE A 83 -15.88 1.21 8.51
C ILE A 83 -15.18 2.45 9.06
N ALA A 84 -15.87 3.59 9.12
CA ALA A 84 -15.31 4.82 9.69
C ALA A 84 -14.93 4.63 11.15
N ALA A 85 -15.80 4.02 11.97
CA ALA A 85 -15.51 3.76 13.37
C ALA A 85 -14.29 2.84 13.58
N ILE A 86 -14.16 1.79 12.76
CA ILE A 86 -13.00 0.87 12.79
C ILE A 86 -11.70 1.63 12.50
N LEU A 87 -11.69 2.48 11.48
CA LEU A 87 -10.48 3.21 11.07
C LEU A 87 -10.22 4.46 11.91
N ASN A 88 -11.22 4.98 12.62
CA ASN A 88 -11.06 6.18 13.43
C ASN A 88 -10.04 5.94 14.55
N ASN A 89 -9.15 6.91 14.75
CA ASN A 89 -8.04 6.86 15.70
C ASN A 89 -7.05 5.70 15.46
N ALA A 90 -7.04 5.09 14.27
CA ALA A 90 -6.00 4.15 13.89
C ALA A 90 -4.73 4.91 13.46
N HIS A 91 -3.57 4.31 13.68
CA HIS A 91 -2.29 4.77 13.15
C HIS A 91 -2.02 4.14 11.79
N TYR A 92 -1.89 4.94 10.75
CA TYR A 92 -1.49 4.51 9.42
C TYR A 92 0.04 4.35 9.34
N LEU A 93 0.49 3.21 8.82
CA LEU A 93 1.91 3.02 8.50
C LEU A 93 2.26 3.71 7.19
N GLU A 94 2.70 4.96 7.30
CA GLU A 94 3.14 5.78 6.15
C GLU A 94 4.27 5.09 5.38
N ASN A 95 4.21 5.17 4.05
CA ASN A 95 5.19 4.57 3.11
C ASN A 95 5.35 3.04 3.21
N LEU A 96 4.47 2.36 3.94
CA LEU A 96 4.41 0.89 4.02
C LEU A 96 3.08 0.40 3.47
N HIS A 97 2.97 0.39 2.15
CA HIS A 97 1.87 -0.22 1.41
C HIS A 97 2.43 -1.07 0.26
N PHE A 98 1.76 -2.17 -0.07
CA PHE A 98 2.24 -3.11 -1.07
C PHE A 98 1.11 -3.63 -1.95
N THR A 99 1.43 -3.94 -3.21
CA THR A 99 0.47 -4.59 -4.13
C THR A 99 0.62 -6.10 -4.02
N ILE A 100 -0.23 -6.74 -3.21
CA ILE A 100 -0.17 -8.17 -2.91
C ILE A 100 -1.30 -8.87 -3.66
N GLU A 101 -0.96 -9.80 -4.56
CA GLU A 101 -1.94 -10.54 -5.39
C GLU A 101 -2.91 -9.61 -6.15
N GLY A 102 -2.41 -8.48 -6.65
CA GLY A 102 -3.22 -7.48 -7.35
C GLY A 102 -4.08 -6.60 -6.44
N ARG A 103 -3.90 -6.69 -5.12
CA ARG A 103 -4.57 -5.84 -4.14
C ARG A 103 -3.61 -4.82 -3.53
N ASP A 104 -3.95 -3.55 -3.64
CA ASP A 104 -3.27 -2.45 -2.96
C ASP A 104 -3.59 -2.52 -1.46
N THR A 105 -2.59 -2.95 -0.69
CA THR A 105 -2.73 -3.28 0.74
C THR A 105 -2.09 -2.21 1.60
N HIS A 106 -2.90 -1.57 2.43
CA HIS A 106 -2.49 -0.55 3.40
C HIS A 106 -2.61 -1.09 4.84
N TYR A 107 -1.66 -0.73 5.68
CA TYR A 107 -1.57 -1.23 7.05
C TYR A 107 -1.90 -0.13 8.07
N PHE A 108 -2.74 -0.47 9.03
CA PHE A 108 -3.19 0.38 10.12
C PHE A 108 -3.02 -0.36 11.45
N ILE A 109 -2.73 0.38 12.52
CA ILE A 109 -2.65 -0.15 13.89
C ILE A 109 -3.68 0.56 14.74
N LYS A 110 -4.48 -0.19 15.50
CA LYS A 110 -5.42 0.38 16.45
C LYS A 110 -5.04 -0.03 17.87
N LEU A 111 -4.77 0.97 18.71
CA LEU A 111 -4.38 0.80 20.11
C LEU A 111 -5.59 0.63 21.05
N GLY A 112 -6.80 0.84 20.55
CA GLY A 112 -8.05 0.68 21.29
C GLY A 112 -8.49 -0.78 21.47
N SER A 113 -9.68 -0.97 22.06
CA SER A 113 -10.28 -2.29 22.25
C SER A 113 -10.80 -2.85 20.92
N LEU A 114 -10.44 -4.10 20.64
CA LEU A 114 -10.97 -4.86 19.51
C LEU A 114 -12.47 -5.13 19.69
N GLU A 115 -12.90 -5.39 20.92
CA GLU A 115 -14.28 -5.76 21.25
C GLU A 115 -15.27 -4.67 20.83
N GLU A 116 -14.93 -3.39 21.05
CA GLU A 116 -15.74 -2.25 20.60
C GLU A 116 -16.00 -2.31 19.09
N ASP A 117 -14.96 -2.51 18.29
CA ASP A 117 -15.08 -2.58 16.83
C ASP A 117 -15.78 -3.86 16.35
N LEU A 118 -15.58 -4.99 17.05
CA LEU A 118 -16.27 -6.25 16.74
C LEU A 118 -17.78 -6.14 16.97
N THR A 119 -18.22 -5.41 18.01
CA THR A 119 -19.65 -5.19 18.22
C THR A 119 -20.30 -4.45 17.05
N LEU A 120 -19.57 -3.51 16.43
CA LEU A 120 -20.04 -2.77 15.26
C LEU A 120 -20.13 -3.65 14.01
N ILE A 121 -19.22 -4.61 13.86
CA ILE A 121 -19.23 -5.60 12.77
C ILE A 121 -20.33 -6.64 12.99
N GLY A 122 -20.84 -6.83 14.22
CA GLY A 122 -21.90 -7.78 14.55
C GLY A 122 -21.52 -9.24 14.31
N ASN A 123 -20.22 -9.56 14.27
CA ASN A 123 -19.71 -10.92 14.09
C ASN A 123 -18.42 -11.10 14.90
N THR A 124 -18.33 -12.19 15.66
CA THR A 124 -17.20 -12.48 16.56
C THR A 124 -16.09 -13.28 15.88
N GLY A 125 -16.23 -13.67 14.60
CA GLY A 125 -15.17 -14.30 13.83
C GLY A 125 -15.53 -14.62 12.37
N GLY A 126 -14.52 -14.60 11.50
CA GLY A 126 -14.65 -15.03 10.10
C GLY A 126 -14.88 -13.91 9.08
N ARG A 127 -15.35 -14.30 7.89
CA ARG A 127 -15.53 -13.43 6.73
C ARG A 127 -16.99 -13.00 6.60
N ARG A 128 -17.25 -11.70 6.44
CA ARG A 128 -18.57 -11.09 6.22
C ARG A 128 -18.50 -10.11 5.07
N ILE A 129 -19.47 -10.14 4.16
CA ILE A 129 -19.62 -9.13 3.12
C ILE A 129 -20.69 -8.14 3.58
N LEU A 130 -20.37 -6.86 3.56
CA LEU A 130 -21.27 -5.75 3.86
C LEU A 130 -22.18 -5.44 2.66
N GLU A 131 -23.28 -4.71 2.86
CA GLU A 131 -24.24 -4.40 1.79
C GLU A 131 -23.63 -3.50 0.72
N ASN A 132 -22.66 -2.68 1.10
CA ASN A 132 -21.87 -1.88 0.18
C ASN A 132 -20.80 -2.67 -0.61
N GLY A 133 -20.76 -4.00 -0.48
CA GLY A 133 -19.82 -4.88 -1.19
C GLY A 133 -18.44 -5.01 -0.54
N VAL A 134 -18.20 -4.35 0.60
CA VAL A 134 -16.94 -4.46 1.34
C VAL A 134 -16.86 -5.81 2.04
N ASN A 135 -15.78 -6.54 1.78
CA ASN A 135 -15.49 -7.81 2.42
C ASN A 135 -14.66 -7.58 3.68
N VAL A 136 -15.23 -7.91 4.84
CA VAL A 136 -14.63 -7.80 6.16
C VAL A 136 -14.18 -9.18 6.62
N THR A 137 -12.90 -9.35 6.91
CA THR A 137 -12.36 -10.60 7.47
C THR A 137 -11.75 -10.31 8.82
N VAL A 138 -12.15 -11.07 9.84
CA VAL A 138 -11.59 -10.97 11.19
C VAL A 138 -10.77 -12.21 11.48
N SER A 139 -9.48 -12.03 11.79
CA SER A 139 -8.58 -13.08 12.28
C SER A 139 -8.08 -12.74 13.67
N GLN A 140 -8.28 -13.64 14.63
CA GLN A 140 -7.74 -13.51 15.98
C GLN A 140 -6.60 -14.52 16.17
N MET A 141 -5.49 -14.05 16.71
CA MET A 141 -4.28 -14.85 16.91
C MET A 141 -3.82 -14.72 18.35
N THR A 142 -3.25 -15.77 18.92
CA THR A 142 -2.60 -15.72 20.24
C THR A 142 -1.17 -16.16 20.08
N SER A 143 -0.23 -15.34 20.52
CA SER A 143 1.20 -15.66 20.49
C SER A 143 1.86 -15.33 21.82
N VAL A 144 2.90 -16.09 22.17
CA VAL A 144 3.68 -15.86 23.39
C VAL A 144 4.88 -14.99 23.02
N ILE A 145 4.85 -13.72 23.43
CA ILE A 145 5.95 -12.77 23.22
C ILE A 145 6.58 -12.46 24.58
N ASN A 146 7.90 -12.60 24.67
CA ASN A 146 8.66 -12.37 25.91
C ASN A 146 8.09 -13.13 27.13
N GLY A 147 7.66 -14.38 26.90
CA GLY A 147 7.07 -15.24 27.94
C GLY A 147 5.66 -14.86 28.40
N ARG A 148 5.03 -13.84 27.78
CA ARG A 148 3.65 -13.45 28.04
C ARG A 148 2.75 -13.78 26.86
N THR A 149 1.62 -14.42 27.13
CA THR A 149 0.56 -14.64 26.15
C THR A 149 -0.07 -13.31 25.78
N ARG A 150 0.02 -12.93 24.50
CA ARG A 150 -0.59 -11.72 23.94
C ARG A 150 -1.56 -12.12 22.83
N ARG A 151 -2.73 -11.48 22.81
CA ARG A 151 -3.73 -11.65 21.76
C ARG A 151 -3.55 -10.54 20.73
N PHE A 152 -3.55 -10.93 19.47
CA PHE A 152 -3.56 -10.06 18.31
C PHE A 152 -4.85 -10.29 17.56
N ALA A 153 -5.29 -9.28 16.83
CA ALA A 153 -6.32 -9.48 15.84
C ALA A 153 -6.06 -8.59 14.63
N ASP A 154 -6.47 -9.09 13.47
CA ASP A 154 -6.48 -8.33 12.23
C ASP A 154 -7.91 -8.24 11.73
N ILE A 155 -8.31 -7.02 11.38
CA ILE A 155 -9.54 -6.75 10.64
C ILE A 155 -9.13 -6.30 9.24
N GLN A 156 -9.45 -7.11 8.24
CA GLN A 156 -9.20 -6.81 6.84
C GLN A 156 -10.47 -6.29 6.19
N LEU A 157 -10.42 -5.09 5.64
CA LEU A 157 -11.48 -4.45 4.88
C LEU A 157 -11.07 -4.42 3.41
N GLN A 158 -11.67 -5.28 2.59
CA GLN A 158 -11.35 -5.40 1.17
C GLN A 158 -12.51 -4.90 0.31
N HIS A 159 -12.21 -4.09 -0.70
CA HIS A 159 -13.17 -3.70 -1.72
C HIS A 159 -12.49 -3.59 -3.09
N GLY A 160 -12.86 -4.48 -4.01
CA GLY A 160 -12.18 -4.60 -5.30
C GLY A 160 -10.68 -4.86 -5.12
N ALA A 161 -9.85 -3.99 -5.69
CA ALA A 161 -8.40 -4.04 -5.59
C ALA A 161 -7.84 -3.35 -4.33
N LEU A 162 -8.66 -2.71 -3.50
CA LEU A 162 -8.21 -2.04 -2.28
C LEU A 162 -8.35 -2.97 -1.07
N CYS A 163 -7.33 -3.01 -0.21
CA CYS A 163 -7.31 -3.79 1.02
C CYS A 163 -6.74 -2.96 2.17
N PHE A 164 -7.51 -2.80 3.25
CA PHE A 164 -7.03 -2.20 4.49
C PHE A 164 -6.88 -3.30 5.54
N ASN A 165 -5.70 -3.42 6.13
CA ASN A 165 -5.42 -4.34 7.21
C ASN A 165 -5.26 -3.55 8.52
N VAL A 166 -6.18 -3.70 9.46
CA VAL A 166 -6.16 -3.04 10.76
C VAL A 166 -5.74 -4.04 11.82
N ARG A 167 -4.59 -3.85 12.45
CA ARG A 167 -4.06 -4.73 13.49
C ARG A 167 -4.26 -4.17 14.89
N TYR A 168 -4.61 -5.07 15.81
CA TYR A 168 -4.86 -4.80 17.22
C TYR A 168 -3.87 -5.58 18.10
N GLY A 169 -3.64 -5.05 19.31
CA GLY A 169 -2.80 -5.72 20.32
C GLY A 169 -1.30 -5.65 20.06
N THR A 170 -0.85 -4.72 19.23
CA THR A 170 0.57 -4.50 18.87
C THR A 170 0.95 -3.04 19.06
N THR A 171 2.23 -2.76 19.27
CA THR A 171 2.78 -1.41 19.15
C THR A 171 3.05 -1.07 17.68
N ILE A 172 3.24 0.22 17.40
CA ILE A 172 3.50 0.73 16.05
C ILE A 172 4.84 0.17 15.53
N GLU A 173 5.87 0.17 16.37
CA GLU A 173 7.20 -0.33 16.04
C GLU A 173 7.21 -1.84 15.79
N GLU A 174 6.51 -2.61 16.64
CA GLU A 174 6.39 -4.07 16.47
C GLU A 174 5.71 -4.40 15.13
N GLU A 175 4.62 -3.72 14.78
CA GLU A 175 3.91 -4.00 13.53
C GLU A 175 4.68 -3.51 12.31
N LYS A 176 5.36 -2.35 12.41
CA LYS A 176 6.26 -1.88 11.35
C LYS A 176 7.31 -2.93 11.02
N ASN A 177 7.98 -3.48 12.04
CA ASN A 177 8.99 -4.53 11.87
C ASN A 177 8.37 -5.82 11.32
N HIS A 178 7.17 -6.17 11.77
CA HIS A 178 6.46 -7.35 11.29
C HIS A 178 6.10 -7.24 9.80
N VAL A 179 5.52 -6.12 9.37
CA VAL A 179 5.16 -5.87 7.97
C VAL A 179 6.41 -5.89 7.07
N LEU A 180 7.51 -5.30 7.52
CA LEU A 180 8.79 -5.34 6.81
C LEU A 180 9.35 -6.76 6.67
N GLU A 181 9.27 -7.58 7.72
CA GLU A 181 9.73 -8.96 7.64
C GLU A 181 8.86 -9.79 6.69
N ILE A 182 7.54 -9.62 6.70
CA ILE A 182 6.67 -10.28 5.71
C ILE A 182 7.00 -9.80 4.30
N ALA A 183 7.23 -8.49 4.10
CA ALA A 183 7.62 -7.95 2.80
C ALA A 183 8.94 -8.57 2.30
N ARG A 184 9.94 -8.69 3.18
CA ARG A 184 11.21 -9.37 2.89
C ARG A 184 10.99 -10.82 2.49
N GLN A 185 10.18 -11.57 3.24
CA GLN A 185 9.89 -12.97 2.91
C GLN A 185 9.27 -13.10 1.52
N ARG A 186 8.34 -12.20 1.14
CA ARG A 186 7.78 -12.14 -0.21
C ARG A 186 8.84 -11.80 -1.25
N ALA A 187 9.66 -10.78 -1.02
CA ALA A 187 10.72 -10.36 -1.93
C ALA A 187 11.71 -11.51 -2.22
N VAL A 188 12.18 -12.20 -1.16
CA VAL A 188 13.11 -13.33 -1.27
C VAL A 188 12.47 -14.51 -1.98
N ALA A 189 11.21 -14.86 -1.66
CA ALA A 189 10.50 -15.93 -2.34
C ALA A 189 10.33 -15.63 -3.85
N GLN A 190 9.92 -14.41 -4.21
CA GLN A 190 9.78 -13.98 -5.59
C GLN A 190 11.13 -13.94 -6.32
N ALA A 191 12.21 -13.53 -5.66
CA ALA A 191 13.55 -13.54 -6.22
C ALA A 191 14.00 -14.97 -6.57
N TRP A 192 13.77 -15.93 -5.67
CA TRP A 192 14.07 -17.34 -5.93
C TRP A 192 13.26 -17.88 -7.11
N THR A 193 11.96 -17.59 -7.18
CA THR A 193 11.10 -18.02 -8.30
C THR A 193 11.55 -17.40 -9.63
N LYS A 194 11.96 -16.13 -9.64
CA LYS A 194 12.49 -15.47 -10.84
C LYS A 194 13.83 -16.09 -11.27
N GLU A 195 14.72 -16.35 -10.32
CA GLU A 195 16.04 -16.92 -10.61
C GLU A 195 15.92 -18.36 -11.15
N GLN A 196 15.04 -19.18 -10.56
CA GLN A 196 14.75 -20.52 -11.07
C GLN A 196 14.21 -20.46 -12.50
N ARG A 197 13.30 -19.52 -12.80
CA ARG A 197 12.76 -19.34 -14.15
C ARG A 197 13.82 -18.92 -15.16
N ARG A 198 14.69 -17.97 -14.82
CA ARG A 198 15.81 -17.54 -15.68
C ARG A 198 16.69 -18.72 -16.09
N LEU A 199 17.05 -19.58 -15.13
CA LEU A 199 17.83 -20.77 -15.42
C LEU A 199 17.08 -21.78 -16.28
N GLN A 200 15.76 -21.91 -16.13
CA GLN A 200 14.93 -22.76 -17.01
C GLN A 200 14.88 -22.23 -18.45
N GLU A 201 14.88 -20.90 -18.62
CA GLU A 201 14.87 -20.22 -19.91
C GLU A 201 16.27 -20.14 -20.57
N GLY A 202 17.33 -20.57 -19.85
CA GLY A 202 18.70 -20.54 -20.33
C GLY A 202 19.37 -19.16 -20.23
N GLU A 203 18.75 -18.22 -19.52
CA GLU A 203 19.32 -16.90 -19.23
C GLU A 203 20.43 -17.00 -18.17
N GLU A 204 21.33 -16.01 -18.16
CA GLU A 204 22.30 -15.87 -17.08
C GLU A 204 21.58 -15.49 -15.78
N GLY A 205 21.88 -16.23 -14.71
CA GLY A 205 21.38 -15.92 -13.37
C GLY A 205 21.92 -14.59 -12.85
N ILE A 206 21.26 -14.01 -11.85
CA ILE A 206 21.74 -12.82 -11.12
C ILE A 206 23.13 -13.06 -10.53
N ARG A 207 23.44 -14.33 -10.24
CA ARG A 207 24.73 -14.77 -9.74
C ARG A 207 25.28 -15.89 -10.62
N ALA A 208 26.60 -15.96 -10.70
CA ALA A 208 27.31 -17.08 -11.31
C ALA A 208 27.17 -18.34 -10.42
N TRP A 209 26.16 -19.16 -10.71
CA TRP A 209 25.95 -20.46 -10.08
C TRP A 209 26.86 -21.52 -10.70
N THR A 210 27.43 -22.38 -9.86
CA THR A 210 28.10 -23.62 -10.32
C THR A 210 27.08 -24.61 -10.87
N ASP A 211 27.51 -25.58 -11.68
CA ASP A 211 26.58 -26.55 -12.29
C ASP A 211 25.79 -27.37 -11.26
N GLY A 212 26.41 -27.70 -10.13
CA GLY A 212 25.72 -28.36 -9.01
C GLY A 212 24.64 -27.48 -8.37
N GLU A 213 24.94 -26.19 -8.15
CA GLU A 213 23.98 -25.22 -7.61
C GLU A 213 22.83 -24.95 -8.59
N LYS A 214 23.10 -24.89 -9.90
CA LYS A 214 22.06 -24.78 -10.94
C LYS A 214 21.09 -25.95 -10.89
N GLN A 215 21.60 -27.19 -10.81
CA GLN A 215 20.74 -28.39 -10.71
C GLN A 215 19.91 -28.38 -9.41
N GLN A 216 20.49 -27.92 -8.31
CA GLN A 216 19.77 -27.78 -7.05
C GLN A 216 18.66 -26.72 -7.15
N LEU A 217 18.95 -25.57 -7.76
CA LEU A 217 17.97 -24.50 -7.94
C LEU A 217 16.82 -24.93 -8.85
N LEU A 218 17.11 -25.64 -9.95
CA LEU A 218 16.08 -26.17 -10.84
C LEU A 218 15.19 -27.22 -10.15
N SER A 219 15.75 -28.09 -9.31
CA SER A 219 15.02 -29.17 -8.65
C SER A 219 14.25 -28.73 -7.40
N THR A 220 14.83 -27.87 -6.57
CA THR A 220 14.27 -27.49 -5.25
C THR A 220 13.76 -26.05 -5.20
N GLY A 221 14.08 -25.22 -6.20
CA GLY A 221 13.72 -23.79 -6.23
C GLY A 221 14.59 -22.90 -5.34
N ARG A 222 15.60 -23.45 -4.64
CA ARG A 222 16.55 -22.71 -3.80
C ARG A 222 17.93 -23.37 -3.83
N VAL A 223 18.96 -22.65 -3.40
CA VAL A 223 20.31 -23.21 -3.21
C VAL A 223 20.65 -23.20 -1.73
N GLN A 224 21.07 -24.34 -1.19
CA GLN A 224 21.40 -24.45 0.23
C GLN A 224 22.62 -23.59 0.59
N GLY A 225 22.55 -22.91 1.74
CA GLY A 225 23.64 -22.03 2.22
C GLY A 225 23.62 -20.61 1.65
N TYR A 226 22.68 -20.31 0.75
CA TYR A 226 22.42 -18.95 0.28
C TYR A 226 21.14 -18.40 0.88
N ASP A 227 21.17 -17.11 1.22
CA ASP A 227 20.00 -16.35 1.61
C ASP A 227 19.92 -15.05 0.80
N GLY A 228 18.72 -14.46 0.76
CA GLY A 228 18.46 -13.21 0.06
C GLY A 228 18.65 -12.00 0.98
N TYR A 229 19.52 -11.09 0.57
CA TYR A 229 19.81 -9.84 1.27
C TYR A 229 19.43 -8.65 0.40
N PHE A 230 19.04 -7.55 1.03
CA PHE A 230 18.74 -6.32 0.33
C PHE A 230 20.00 -5.66 -0.24
N VAL A 231 19.94 -5.21 -1.49
CA VAL A 231 21.01 -4.42 -2.12
C VAL A 231 20.95 -2.98 -1.65
N LEU A 232 19.76 -2.38 -1.72
CA LEU A 232 19.45 -1.04 -1.20
C LEU A 232 18.81 -1.15 0.18
N SER A 233 19.21 -0.26 1.09
CA SER A 233 18.65 -0.24 2.44
C SER A 233 17.14 0.05 2.42
N VAL A 234 16.37 -0.87 2.99
CA VAL A 234 14.90 -0.74 3.12
C VAL A 234 14.48 0.32 4.13
N GLU A 235 15.38 0.76 5.02
CA GLU A 235 15.10 1.88 5.94
C GLU A 235 14.98 3.21 5.18
N GLN A 236 15.70 3.36 4.08
CA GLN A 236 15.67 4.55 3.21
C GLN A 236 14.63 4.42 2.09
N TYR A 237 14.42 3.20 1.59
CA TYR A 237 13.53 2.91 0.46
C TYR A 237 12.51 1.83 0.86
N LEU A 238 11.53 2.21 1.68
CA LEU A 238 10.51 1.30 2.20
C LEU A 238 9.68 0.66 1.08
N GLU A 239 9.47 1.38 -0.01
CA GLU A 239 8.77 0.91 -1.21
C GLU A 239 9.46 -0.26 -1.92
N LEU A 240 10.77 -0.47 -1.67
CA LEU A 240 11.53 -1.59 -2.24
C LEU A 240 11.53 -2.84 -1.36
N SER A 241 10.84 -2.82 -0.21
CA SER A 241 10.87 -3.91 0.76
C SER A 241 10.25 -5.21 0.27
N ASP A 242 9.31 -5.15 -0.69
CA ASP A 242 8.72 -6.35 -1.32
C ASP A 242 9.31 -6.69 -2.69
N SER A 243 10.29 -5.91 -3.16
CA SER A 243 10.80 -6.02 -4.52
C SER A 243 11.85 -7.12 -4.64
N ALA A 244 11.52 -8.15 -5.42
CA ALA A 244 12.46 -9.21 -5.79
C ALA A 244 13.73 -8.68 -6.50
N ASN A 245 13.65 -7.53 -7.17
CA ASN A 245 14.79 -6.95 -7.88
C ASN A 245 15.79 -6.27 -6.92
N ASN A 246 15.39 -6.03 -5.67
CA ASN A 246 16.26 -5.50 -4.62
C ASN A 246 16.94 -6.62 -3.81
N ILE A 247 16.78 -7.89 -4.20
CA ILE A 247 17.35 -9.04 -3.49
C ILE A 247 18.61 -9.53 -4.22
N HIS A 248 19.66 -9.78 -3.44
CA HIS A 248 20.89 -10.43 -3.90
C HIS A 248 21.21 -11.65 -3.04
N PHE A 249 21.56 -12.76 -3.68
CA PHE A 249 21.86 -14.02 -3.00
C PHE A 249 23.31 -14.07 -2.55
N MET A 250 23.52 -14.25 -1.26
CA MET A 250 24.85 -14.37 -0.65
C MET A 250 24.93 -15.52 0.33
N ARG A 251 26.14 -16.06 0.51
CA ARG A 251 26.45 -17.00 1.58
C ARG A 251 26.75 -16.26 2.88
N GLN A 252 26.56 -16.93 4.01
CA GLN A 252 26.91 -16.36 5.32
C GLN A 252 28.37 -15.93 5.43
N SER A 253 29.29 -16.60 4.74
CA SER A 253 30.71 -16.25 4.69
C SER A 253 31.01 -14.93 3.96
N GLU A 254 30.08 -14.40 3.18
CA GLU A 254 30.26 -13.20 2.34
C GLU A 254 29.75 -11.93 3.02
N ILE A 255 28.94 -12.06 4.07
CA ILE A 255 28.24 -10.95 4.76
C ILE A 255 29.23 -9.98 5.41
N GLY A 256 30.37 -10.46 5.91
CA GLY A 256 31.36 -9.66 6.64
C GLY A 256 32.46 -9.00 5.79
N ARG A 257 32.38 -9.09 4.46
CA ARG A 257 33.36 -8.47 3.53
C ARG A 257 32.91 -7.14 2.94
N ARG A 258 31.79 -6.58 3.42
CA ARG A 258 31.23 -5.29 3.01
C ARG A 258 31.46 -4.20 4.04
#